data_AF-A0A374N1H0-F1
#
_entry.id   AF-A0A374N1H0-F1
#
_cell.length_a   1.000
_cell.length_b   1.000
_cell.length_c   1.000
_cell.angle_alpha   90.00
_cell.angle_beta   90.00
_cell.angle_gamma   90.00
#
_symmetry.space_group_name_H-M   'P 1'
#
loop_
_entity.id
_entity.type
_entity.pdbx_description
1 polymer ?
#
loop_
_entity_poly.entity_id
_entity_poly.type
_entity_poly.pdbx_seq_one_letter_code
_entity_poly.pdbx_strand_id
1 'polypeptide(L)'
;MNRNEITLQEMFSSVIGELREGGRWGTAHIYQSAVNAFSAFTKWQPMPMRRLSPTVLKRFENFLRQRNCSWNTVSTYIKTVRSVYNRAVDRKYIRYVPRLFEHVYTGTRADRKKALEASDISSLVRETERSLQGGTLPNTQQRTRIFFVLMFMLRGIPFVDLAYLHKRDLQGNVLSYRRR
;
A
#
# COMPACT_ATOMS: atom_id res chain seq x y z
N MET A 1 -30.53 -28.33 -1.37
CA MET A 1 -29.09 -28.34 -1.72
C MET A 1 -28.44 -27.07 -1.18
N ASN A 2 -27.69 -27.17 -0.09
CA ASN A 2 -26.89 -26.05 0.43
C ASN A 2 -25.82 -25.70 -0.60
N ARG A 3 -26.03 -24.62 -1.35
CA ARG A 3 -24.91 -23.95 -2.03
C ARG A 3 -23.92 -23.57 -0.94
N ASN A 4 -22.68 -24.07 -1.00
CA ASN A 4 -21.58 -23.54 -0.20
C ASN A 4 -21.55 -22.02 -0.42
N GLU A 5 -22.00 -21.28 0.57
CA GLU A 5 -22.17 -19.84 0.48
C GLU A 5 -20.79 -19.21 0.54
N ILE A 6 -20.35 -18.58 -0.55
CA ILE A 6 -19.02 -17.98 -0.59
C ILE A 6 -18.88 -16.90 0.49
N THR A 7 -17.77 -16.97 1.20
CA THR A 7 -17.45 -16.03 2.27
C THR A 7 -16.60 -14.88 1.74
N LEU A 8 -16.61 -13.76 2.46
CA LEU A 8 -15.74 -12.64 2.12
C LEU A 8 -14.27 -13.06 2.15
N GLN A 9 -13.87 -13.85 3.14
CA GLN A 9 -12.49 -14.33 3.29
C GLN A 9 -12.05 -15.21 2.12
N GLU A 10 -12.89 -16.13 1.63
CA GLU A 10 -12.58 -16.94 0.44
C GLU A 10 -12.44 -16.09 -0.82
N MET A 11 -13.33 -15.10 -1.01
CA MET A 11 -13.20 -14.15 -2.12
C MET A 11 -11.91 -13.34 -2.03
N PHE A 12 -11.51 -12.91 -0.83
CA PHE A 12 -10.22 -12.26 -0.64
C PHE A 12 -9.06 -13.17 -1.03
N SER A 13 -9.05 -14.43 -0.59
CA SER A 13 -8.01 -15.40 -0.95
C SER A 13 -7.90 -15.61 -2.46
N SER A 14 -9.03 -15.74 -3.16
CA SER A 14 -9.06 -15.82 -4.62
C SER A 14 -8.47 -14.57 -5.28
N VAL A 15 -8.89 -13.37 -4.86
CA VAL A 15 -8.38 -12.11 -5.42
C VAL A 15 -6.88 -11.93 -5.13
N ILE A 16 -6.42 -12.30 -3.94
CA ILE A 16 -5.00 -12.25 -3.56
C ILE A 16 -4.18 -13.20 -4.43
N GLY A 17 -4.67 -14.42 -4.70
CA GLY A 17 -4.04 -15.37 -5.61
C GLY A 17 -3.82 -14.78 -6.99
N GLU A 18 -4.89 -14.26 -7.60
CA GLU A 18 -4.83 -13.64 -8.94
C GLU A 18 -3.92 -12.40 -8.99
N LEU A 19 -3.90 -11.59 -7.93
CA LEU A 19 -2.99 -10.45 -7.84
C LEU A 19 -1.51 -10.92 -7.81
N ARG A 20 -1.22 -12.03 -7.13
CA ARG A 20 0.14 -12.60 -7.08
C ARG A 20 0.54 -13.22 -8.42
N GLU A 21 -0.35 -13.97 -9.05
CA GLU A 21 -0.14 -14.54 -10.40
C GLU A 21 0.11 -13.43 -11.42
N GLY A 22 -0.60 -12.31 -11.32
CA GLY A 22 -0.37 -11.11 -12.13
C GLY A 22 0.83 -10.26 -11.72
N GLY A 23 1.68 -10.71 -10.79
CA GLY A 23 2.88 -9.98 -10.34
C GLY A 23 2.61 -8.74 -9.48
N ARG A 24 1.37 -8.51 -9.03
CA ARG A 24 0.95 -7.32 -8.26
C ARG A 24 1.11 -7.54 -6.75
N TRP A 25 2.31 -7.93 -6.32
CA TRP A 25 2.63 -8.31 -4.94
C TRP A 25 2.30 -7.22 -3.90
N GLY A 26 2.58 -5.95 -4.22
CA GLY A 26 2.26 -4.83 -3.31
C GLY A 26 0.76 -4.66 -3.10
N THR A 27 -0.05 -4.80 -4.15
CA THR A 27 -1.51 -4.78 -4.03
C THR A 27 -2.01 -6.02 -3.28
N ALA A 28 -1.48 -7.20 -3.57
CA ALA A 28 -1.81 -8.43 -2.86
C ALA A 28 -1.54 -8.33 -1.35
N HIS A 29 -0.42 -7.70 -0.95
CA HIS A 29 -0.08 -7.46 0.45
C HIS A 29 -1.10 -6.55 1.16
N ILE A 30 -1.58 -5.50 0.51
CA ILE A 30 -2.63 -4.63 1.04
C ILE A 30 -3.92 -5.44 1.24
N TYR A 31 -4.30 -6.28 0.27
CA TYR A 31 -5.48 -7.14 0.36
C TYR A 31 -5.36 -8.16 1.49
N GLN A 32 -4.18 -8.76 1.65
CA GLN A 32 -3.89 -9.68 2.76
C GLN A 32 -4.02 -8.98 4.11
N SER A 33 -3.49 -7.76 4.23
CA SER A 33 -3.57 -6.99 5.47
C SER A 33 -5.02 -6.62 5.81
N ALA A 34 -5.83 -6.25 4.80
CA ALA A 34 -7.23 -5.93 4.97
C ALA A 34 -8.05 -7.16 5.41
N VAL A 35 -7.86 -8.34 4.78
CA VAL A 35 -8.58 -9.56 5.19
C VAL A 35 -8.14 -10.04 6.57
N ASN A 36 -6.86 -9.92 6.94
CA ASN A 36 -6.40 -10.26 8.29
C ASN A 36 -7.08 -9.38 9.34
N ALA A 37 -7.20 -8.07 9.07
CA ALA A 37 -7.92 -7.16 9.95
C ALA A 37 -9.42 -7.48 10.02
N PHE A 38 -10.04 -7.84 8.90
CA PHE A 38 -11.44 -8.24 8.85
C PHE A 38 -11.70 -9.56 9.58
N SER A 39 -10.83 -10.56 9.41
CA SER A 39 -10.90 -11.84 10.12
C SER A 39 -10.75 -11.63 11.62
N ALA A 40 -9.83 -10.76 12.07
CA ALA A 40 -9.74 -10.41 13.48
C ALA A 40 -11.05 -9.77 14.00
N PHE A 41 -11.68 -8.90 13.19
CA PHE A 41 -12.99 -8.30 13.52
C PHE A 41 -14.09 -9.35 13.66
N THR A 42 -14.12 -10.38 12.80
CA THR A 42 -15.09 -11.47 12.87
C THR A 42 -14.70 -12.59 13.83
N LYS A 43 -13.65 -12.41 14.65
CA LYS A 43 -13.09 -13.46 15.52
C LYS A 43 -12.78 -14.75 14.75
N TRP A 44 -12.25 -14.58 13.54
CA TRP A 44 -11.88 -15.63 12.59
C TRP A 44 -13.04 -16.50 12.13
N GLN A 45 -14.28 -16.08 12.39
CA GLN A 45 -15.44 -16.74 11.84
C GLN A 45 -15.65 -16.32 10.38
N PRO A 46 -16.01 -17.27 9.50
CA PRO A 46 -16.33 -16.97 8.11
C PRO A 46 -17.50 -15.99 8.05
N MET A 47 -17.40 -14.99 7.16
CA MET A 47 -18.48 -14.04 6.91
C MET A 47 -19.11 -14.36 5.55
N PRO A 48 -20.28 -15.00 5.50
CA PRO A 48 -21.00 -15.19 4.25
C PRO A 48 -21.27 -13.85 3.59
N MET A 49 -21.00 -13.73 2.29
CA MET A 49 -21.06 -12.42 1.63
C MET A 49 -22.46 -11.79 1.63
N ARG A 50 -23.53 -12.59 1.69
CA ARG A 50 -24.90 -12.07 1.79
C ARG A 50 -25.21 -11.41 3.14
N ARG A 51 -24.40 -11.71 4.17
CA ARG A 51 -24.51 -11.08 5.49
C ARG A 51 -23.76 -9.75 5.59
N LEU A 52 -23.04 -9.33 4.55
CA LEU A 52 -22.49 -7.98 4.49
C LEU A 52 -23.64 -6.96 4.42
N SER A 53 -23.59 -6.00 5.32
CA SER A 53 -24.57 -4.92 5.43
C SER A 53 -23.86 -3.61 5.78
N PRO A 54 -24.52 -2.45 5.59
CA PRO A 54 -23.97 -1.17 6.01
C PRO A 54 -23.58 -1.16 7.50
N THR A 55 -24.37 -1.82 8.35
CA THR A 55 -24.11 -1.96 9.79
C THR A 55 -22.84 -2.77 10.07
N VAL A 56 -22.63 -3.89 9.38
CA VAL A 56 -21.40 -4.69 9.52
C VAL A 56 -20.18 -3.89 9.10
N LEU A 57 -20.28 -3.19 7.96
CA LEU A 57 -19.18 -2.36 7.45
C LEU A 57 -18.87 -1.19 8.39
N LYS A 58 -19.89 -0.56 8.99
CA LYS A 58 -19.68 0.51 9.97
C LYS A 58 -19.04 0.00 11.26
N ARG A 59 -19.45 -1.17 11.73
CA ARG A 59 -18.80 -1.83 12.88
C ARG A 59 -17.34 -2.18 12.58
N PHE A 60 -17.04 -2.62 11.36
CA PHE A 60 -15.67 -2.88 10.94
C PHE A 60 -14.82 -1.58 10.90
N GLU A 61 -15.36 -0.49 10.36
CA GLU A 61 -14.70 0.83 10.42
C GLU A 61 -14.37 1.24 11.87
N ASN A 62 -15.35 1.13 12.77
CA ASN A 62 -15.17 1.48 14.18
C ASN A 62 -14.11 0.57 14.85
N PHE A 63 -14.11 -0.73 14.54
CA PHE A 63 -13.09 -1.66 15.00
C PHE A 63 -11.67 -1.23 14.55
N LEU A 64 -11.51 -0.82 13.29
CA LEU A 64 -10.21 -0.32 12.81
C LEU A 64 -9.78 0.94 13.56
N ARG A 65 -10.72 1.84 13.85
CA ARG A 65 -10.45 3.06 14.64
C ARG A 65 -10.07 2.74 16.08
N GLN A 66 -10.71 1.77 16.73
CA GLN A 66 -10.36 1.29 18.06
C GLN A 66 -8.97 0.66 18.13
N ARG A 67 -8.47 0.10 17.01
CA ARG A 67 -7.08 -0.38 16.87
C ARG A 67 -6.09 0.72 16.47
N ASN A 68 -6.44 1.99 16.66
CA ASN A 68 -5.63 3.16 16.32
C ASN A 68 -5.17 3.23 14.85
N CYS A 69 -5.88 2.57 13.93
CA CYS A 69 -5.58 2.69 12.50
C CYS A 69 -5.87 4.12 12.02
N SER A 70 -4.94 4.72 11.27
CA SER A 70 -5.16 6.03 10.64
C SER A 70 -6.38 6.03 9.71
N TRP A 71 -6.98 7.19 9.46
CA TRP A 71 -8.10 7.30 8.51
C TRP A 71 -7.74 6.82 7.10
N ASN A 72 -6.48 6.97 6.69
CA ASN A 72 -6.00 6.45 5.41
C ASN A 72 -5.93 4.92 5.40
N THR A 73 -5.49 4.30 6.50
CA THR A 73 -5.52 2.84 6.66
C THR A 73 -6.95 2.32 6.63
N VAL A 74 -7.87 2.96 7.37
CA VAL A 74 -9.31 2.64 7.36
C VAL A 74 -9.87 2.70 5.96
N SER A 75 -9.67 3.83 5.25
CA SER A 75 -10.13 4.02 3.88
C SER A 75 -9.57 2.96 2.92
N THR A 76 -8.28 2.63 3.06
CA THR A 76 -7.63 1.60 2.24
C THR A 76 -8.28 0.23 2.44
N TYR A 77 -8.52 -0.18 3.69
CA TYR A 77 -9.14 -1.47 3.98
C TYR A 77 -10.60 -1.52 3.54
N ILE A 78 -11.39 -0.46 3.78
CA ILE A 78 -12.79 -0.39 3.33
C ILE A 78 -12.88 -0.44 1.80
N LYS A 79 -12.04 0.31 1.08
CA LYS A 79 -11.97 0.27 -0.39
C LYS A 79 -11.59 -1.12 -0.91
N THR A 80 -10.72 -1.82 -0.18
CA THR A 80 -10.33 -3.19 -0.53
C THR A 80 -11.49 -4.15 -0.36
N VAL A 81 -12.23 -4.08 0.76
CA VAL A 81 -13.46 -4.87 0.97
C VAL A 81 -14.49 -4.56 -0.13
N ARG A 82 -14.66 -3.28 -0.50
CA ARG A 82 -15.54 -2.85 -1.60
C ARG A 82 -15.12 -3.45 -2.94
N SER A 83 -13.83 -3.45 -3.24
CA SER A 83 -13.29 -4.07 -4.47
C SER A 83 -13.59 -5.57 -4.53
N VAL A 84 -13.34 -6.29 -3.44
CA VAL A 84 -13.62 -7.74 -3.35
C VAL A 84 -15.14 -8.02 -3.47
N TYR A 85 -15.97 -7.20 -2.81
CA TYR A 85 -17.42 -7.27 -2.94
C TYR A 85 -17.88 -7.09 -4.39
N ASN A 86 -17.42 -6.02 -5.06
CA ASN A 86 -17.77 -5.75 -6.45
C ASN A 86 -17.35 -6.91 -7.36
N ARG A 87 -16.16 -7.49 -7.13
CA ARG A 87 -15.72 -8.63 -7.92
C ARG A 87 -16.59 -9.88 -7.74
N ALA A 88 -17.13 -10.09 -6.54
CA ALA A 88 -18.09 -11.17 -6.30
C ALA A 88 -19.44 -10.92 -6.99
N VAL A 89 -19.87 -9.65 -7.08
CA VAL A 89 -21.05 -9.24 -7.87
C VAL A 89 -20.80 -9.47 -9.36
N ASP A 90 -19.64 -9.09 -9.88
CA ASP A 90 -19.27 -9.25 -11.29
C ASP A 90 -19.25 -10.74 -11.68
N ARG A 91 -18.71 -11.59 -10.80
CA ARG A 91 -18.69 -13.06 -10.94
C ARG A 91 -20.03 -13.74 -10.66
N LYS A 92 -21.09 -12.97 -10.38
CA LYS A 92 -22.46 -13.46 -10.12
C LYS A 92 -22.59 -14.38 -8.90
N TYR A 93 -21.65 -14.33 -7.95
CA TYR A 93 -21.77 -15.06 -6.69
C TYR A 93 -22.83 -14.46 -5.76
N ILE A 94 -22.99 -13.14 -5.81
CA ILE A 94 -23.95 -12.38 -5.02
C ILE A 94 -24.64 -11.31 -5.88
N ARG A 95 -25.79 -10.81 -5.41
CA ARG A 95 -26.48 -9.67 -6.02
C ARG A 95 -25.88 -8.35 -5.53
N TYR A 96 -25.87 -7.36 -6.40
CA TYR A 96 -25.52 -6.00 -6.04
C TYR A 96 -26.52 -5.41 -5.04
N VAL A 97 -26.02 -4.74 -4.01
CA VAL A 97 -26.81 -4.02 -3.01
C VAL A 97 -26.46 -2.54 -3.13
N PRO A 98 -27.40 -1.69 -3.58
CA PRO A 98 -27.18 -0.25 -3.69
C PRO A 98 -26.76 0.35 -2.34
N ARG A 99 -25.83 1.31 -2.39
CA ARG A 99 -25.41 2.10 -1.22
C ARG A 99 -24.83 1.30 -0.04
N LEU A 100 -24.42 0.05 -0.25
CA LEU A 100 -23.86 -0.83 0.78
C LEU A 100 -22.70 -0.19 1.58
N PHE A 101 -21.88 0.63 0.91
CA PHE A 101 -20.72 1.29 1.51
C PHE A 101 -20.89 2.82 1.66
N GLU A 102 -22.12 3.35 1.64
CA GLU A 102 -22.38 4.80 1.66
C GLU A 102 -21.93 5.46 2.97
N HIS A 103 -22.15 4.79 4.11
CA HIS A 103 -21.90 5.37 5.44
C HIS A 103 -20.54 5.02 6.05
N VAL A 104 -19.63 4.46 5.24
CA VAL A 104 -18.25 4.16 5.65
C VAL A 104 -17.24 5.11 5.02
N TYR A 105 -16.21 5.44 5.78
CA TYR A 105 -15.17 6.37 5.37
C TYR A 105 -14.32 5.79 4.24
N THR A 106 -14.37 6.43 3.07
CA THR A 106 -13.50 6.13 1.93
C THR A 106 -12.72 7.35 1.41
N GLY A 107 -12.57 8.39 2.23
CA GLY A 107 -11.81 9.60 1.90
C GLY A 107 -10.29 9.39 1.97
N THR A 108 -9.53 10.44 1.64
CA THR A 108 -8.06 10.49 1.77
C THR A 108 -7.69 11.71 2.60
N ARG A 109 -6.84 11.55 3.61
CA ARG A 109 -6.27 12.66 4.39
C ARG A 109 -4.82 12.90 4.00
N ALA A 110 -4.49 14.16 3.74
CA ALA A 110 -3.14 14.63 3.41
C ALA A 110 -2.78 15.87 4.25
N ASP A 111 -3.10 15.81 5.54
CA ASP A 111 -2.92 16.88 6.53
C ASP A 111 -1.46 17.12 6.91
N ARG A 112 -0.56 16.16 6.64
CA ARG A 112 0.88 16.29 6.95
C ARG A 112 1.70 16.64 5.71
N LYS A 113 2.32 17.82 5.70
CA LYS A 113 3.36 18.20 4.72
C LYS A 113 4.54 17.25 4.84
N LYS A 114 4.90 16.60 3.72
CA LYS A 114 6.06 15.68 3.62
C LYS A 114 7.19 16.23 2.75
N ALA A 115 6.93 17.30 1.99
CA ALA A 115 7.92 17.93 1.15
C ALA A 115 8.93 18.69 2.03
N LEU A 116 10.21 18.53 1.70
CA LEU A 116 11.30 19.31 2.28
C LEU A 116 11.41 20.66 1.58
N GLU A 117 11.84 21.69 2.30
CA GLU A 117 12.13 22.99 1.71
C GLU A 117 13.47 22.95 0.95
N ALA A 118 13.67 23.90 0.02
CA ALA A 118 14.92 23.99 -0.74
C ALA A 118 16.15 24.19 0.17
N SER A 119 15.99 24.88 1.30
CA SER A 119 17.02 25.05 2.33
C SER A 119 17.42 23.72 2.98
N ASP A 120 16.44 22.85 3.26
CA ASP A 120 16.69 21.55 3.89
C ASP A 120 17.45 20.64 2.94
N ILE A 121 17.03 20.60 1.67
CA ILE A 121 17.73 19.85 0.61
C ILE A 121 19.15 20.39 0.45
N SER A 122 19.33 21.70 0.41
CA SER A 122 20.66 22.32 0.27
C SER A 122 21.58 21.97 1.44
N SER A 123 21.06 21.92 2.67
CA SER A 123 21.83 21.47 3.84
C SER A 123 22.22 20.00 3.73
N LEU A 124 21.28 19.13 3.33
CA LEU A 124 21.52 17.69 3.17
C LEU A 124 22.60 17.41 2.12
N VAL A 125 22.59 18.11 0.99
CA VAL A 125 23.62 17.99 -0.05
C VAL A 125 24.99 18.40 0.49
N ARG A 126 25.10 19.59 1.09
CA ARG A 126 26.37 20.12 1.64
C ARG A 126 26.94 19.26 2.77
N GLU A 127 26.09 18.70 3.62
CA GLU A 127 26.51 17.76 4.66
C GLU A 127 27.01 16.44 4.07
N THR A 128 26.33 15.94 3.04
CA THR A 128 26.73 14.70 2.36
C THR A 128 28.09 14.87 1.67
N GLU A 129 28.31 15.97 0.95
CA GLU A 129 29.60 16.29 0.32
C GLU A 129 30.75 16.35 1.34
N ARG A 130 30.56 17.09 2.44
CA ARG A 130 31.56 17.15 3.52
C ARG A 130 31.87 15.79 4.11
N SER A 131 30.86 14.93 4.27
CA SER A 131 31.06 13.58 4.82
C SER A 131 31.87 12.67 3.90
N LEU A 132 31.80 12.88 2.58
CA LEU A 132 32.57 12.11 1.58
C LEU A 132 34.04 12.52 1.52
N GLN A 133 34.37 13.76 1.90
CA GLN A 133 35.74 14.28 1.91
C GLN A 133 36.58 13.73 3.08
N GLY A 134 35.94 13.24 4.16
CA GLY A 134 36.60 12.80 5.38
C GLY A 134 37.34 11.45 5.32
N GLY A 135 37.45 10.82 4.15
CA GLY A 135 38.26 9.61 3.89
C GLY A 135 37.84 8.34 4.64
N THR A 136 36.84 8.41 5.51
CA THR A 136 36.35 7.28 6.31
C THR A 136 35.22 6.56 5.60
N LEU A 137 35.12 5.23 5.81
CA LEU A 137 34.02 4.44 5.29
C LEU A 137 32.68 4.95 5.88
N PRO A 138 31.67 5.24 5.02
CA PRO A 138 30.40 5.77 5.50
C PRO A 138 29.67 4.76 6.40
N ASN A 139 29.27 5.21 7.59
CA ASN A 139 28.35 4.46 8.46
C ASN A 139 26.94 4.38 7.86
N THR A 140 26.04 3.60 8.46
CA THR A 140 24.67 3.37 7.96
C THR A 140 23.87 4.66 7.72
N GLN A 141 24.01 5.65 8.61
CA GLN A 141 23.31 6.93 8.48
C GLN A 141 23.87 7.75 7.31
N GLN A 142 25.20 7.80 7.18
CA GLN A 142 25.87 8.46 6.06
C GLN A 142 25.51 7.81 4.72
N ARG A 143 25.48 6.47 4.65
CA ARG A 143 25.03 5.74 3.44
C ARG A 143 23.60 6.09 3.06
N THR A 144 22.70 6.17 4.05
CA THR A 144 21.31 6.60 3.83
C THR A 144 21.24 8.00 3.22
N ARG A 145 22.03 8.95 3.74
CA ARG A 145 22.09 10.33 3.20
C ARG A 145 22.65 10.36 1.78
N ILE A 146 23.71 9.61 1.52
CA ILE A 146 24.31 9.47 0.18
C ILE A 146 23.26 8.96 -0.82
N PHE A 147 22.53 7.89 -0.48
CA PHE A 147 21.47 7.38 -1.35
C PHE A 147 20.35 8.39 -1.56
N PHE A 148 19.91 9.08 -0.51
CA PHE A 148 18.88 10.12 -0.62
C PHE A 148 19.31 11.26 -1.56
N VAL A 149 20.51 11.80 -1.38
CA VAL A 149 21.06 12.85 -2.25
C VAL A 149 21.22 12.35 -3.68
N LEU A 150 21.73 11.13 -3.87
CA LEU A 150 21.84 10.53 -5.19
C LEU A 150 20.48 10.39 -5.87
N MET A 151 19.45 9.93 -5.15
CA MET A 151 18.08 9.84 -5.66
C MET A 151 17.57 11.21 -6.11
N PHE A 152 17.80 12.25 -5.29
CA PHE A 152 17.42 13.62 -5.61
C PHE A 152 18.12 14.13 -6.88
N MET A 153 19.44 13.97 -6.97
CA MET A 153 20.26 14.41 -8.13
C MET A 153 19.90 13.65 -9.41
N LEU A 154 19.48 12.39 -9.29
CA LEU A 154 18.94 11.58 -10.39
C LEU A 154 17.45 11.85 -10.64
N ARG A 155 17.03 13.12 -10.50
CA ARG A 155 15.67 13.62 -10.78
C ARG A 155 14.57 12.90 -9.99
N GLY A 156 14.87 12.50 -8.76
CA GLY A 156 13.92 11.83 -7.87
C GLY A 156 13.64 10.37 -8.24
N ILE A 157 14.63 9.66 -8.77
CA ILE A 157 14.53 8.21 -9.02
C ILE A 157 14.09 7.48 -7.74
N PRO A 158 13.10 6.56 -7.80
CA PRO A 158 12.72 5.75 -6.65
C PRO A 158 13.86 4.88 -6.13
N PHE A 159 13.85 4.59 -4.84
CA PHE A 159 14.87 3.75 -4.21
C PHE A 159 14.97 2.36 -4.84
N VAL A 160 13.82 1.76 -5.20
CA VAL A 160 13.82 0.44 -5.86
C VAL A 160 14.56 0.50 -7.20
N ASP A 161 14.30 1.51 -8.02
CA ASP A 161 14.95 1.67 -9.32
C ASP A 161 16.45 1.92 -9.15
N LEU A 162 16.84 2.74 -8.16
CA LEU A 162 18.24 2.97 -7.81
C LEU A 162 18.94 1.67 -7.37
N ALA A 163 18.27 0.81 -6.60
CA ALA A 163 18.84 -0.45 -6.12
C ALA A 163 19.11 -1.47 -7.24
N TYR A 164 18.40 -1.37 -8.36
CA TYR A 164 18.61 -2.20 -9.55
C TYR A 164 19.52 -1.55 -10.61
N LEU A 165 20.01 -0.34 -10.36
CA LEU A 165 20.85 0.41 -11.29
C LEU A 165 22.27 -0.16 -11.31
N HIS A 166 22.81 -0.40 -12.49
CA HIS A 166 24.17 -0.88 -12.70
C HIS A 166 25.05 0.20 -13.34
N LYS A 167 26.38 0.13 -13.13
CA LYS A 167 27.31 1.08 -13.77
C LYS A 167 27.21 1.07 -15.31
N ARG A 168 26.91 -0.07 -15.92
CA ARG A 168 26.71 -0.23 -17.37
C ARG A 168 25.50 0.52 -17.93
N ASP A 169 24.57 0.91 -17.05
CA ASP A 169 23.35 1.64 -17.40
C ASP A 169 23.65 3.12 -17.68
N LEU A 170 24.86 3.59 -17.34
CA LEU A 170 25.40 4.88 -17.73
C LEU A 170 26.26 4.73 -18.99
N GLN A 171 25.81 5.34 -20.09
CA GLN A 171 26.54 5.38 -21.35
C GLN A 171 26.79 6.84 -21.75
N GLY A 172 28.06 7.25 -21.71
CA GLY A 172 28.42 8.66 -21.80
C GLY A 172 27.72 9.46 -20.70
N ASN A 173 26.85 10.39 -21.09
CA ASN A 173 26.08 11.25 -20.18
C ASN A 173 24.62 10.81 -20.00
N VAL A 174 24.24 9.64 -20.49
CA VAL A 174 22.85 9.14 -20.46
C VAL A 174 22.75 7.96 -19.49
N LEU A 175 21.92 8.13 -18.45
CA LEU A 175 21.56 7.06 -17.53
C LEU A 175 20.22 6.44 -17.95
N SER A 176 20.23 5.16 -18.34
CA SER A 176 19.04 4.44 -18.81
C SER A 176 18.66 3.31 -17.86
N TYR A 177 17.45 3.31 -17.30
CA TYR A 177 17.00 2.28 -16.37
C TYR A 177 15.56 1.85 -16.62
N ARG A 178 15.19 0.66 -16.12
CA ARG A 178 13.84 0.12 -16.21
C ARG A 178 13.14 0.21 -14.86
N ARG A 179 11.95 0.83 -14.86
CA ARG A 179 11.06 0.92 -13.71
C ARG A 179 10.68 -0.47 -13.19
N ARG A 180 10.76 -0.66 -11.88
CA ARG A 180 10.30 -1.86 -11.16
C ARG A 180 8.96 -1.67 -10.48
#